data_AF-A0AAC9YPP4-F1
#
_entry.id   AF-A0AAC9YPP4-F1
#
_cell.length_a   1.000
_cell.length_b   1.000
_cell.length_c   1.000
_cell.angle_alpha   90.00
_cell.angle_beta   90.00
_cell.angle_gamma   90.00
#
_symmetry.space_group_name_H-M   'P 1'
#
loop_
_entity.id
_entity.type
_entity.pdbx_description
1 polymer ?
#
loop_
_entity_poly.entity_id
_entity_poly.type
_entity_poly.pdbx_seq_one_letter_code
_entity_poly.pdbx_strand_id
1 'polypeptide(L)'
;MSMADGLDSLTAMRTKATTSRRTLPPPRHQPRQTPVRMPDPAPPATAAPASPPAAPSPARAGAGNAPSGSELAKVSIYLDEPTDAYLETVRAAARTTKPRVDATRSAVVRLALNRLADQLSPAQVIAELQRNAAGHTGPGRKRA
;
A
#
# COMPACT_ATOMS: atom_id res chain seq x y z
N MET A 1 42.11 32.93 -16.04
CA MET A 1 40.81 32.37 -15.63
C MET A 1 40.49 32.97 -14.27
N SER A 2 39.74 34.07 -14.24
CA SER A 2 39.72 35.01 -13.12
C SER A 2 38.63 34.68 -12.09
N MET A 3 38.93 34.85 -10.80
CA MET A 3 38.03 34.64 -9.66
C MET A 3 36.83 35.61 -9.64
N ALA A 4 36.84 36.62 -10.51
CA ALA A 4 35.78 37.61 -10.69
C ALA A 4 34.49 37.04 -11.31
N ASP A 5 34.58 36.07 -12.23
CA ASP A 5 33.40 35.45 -12.88
C ASP A 5 32.50 34.68 -11.89
N GLY A 6 33.08 34.17 -10.79
CA GLY A 6 32.33 33.43 -9.77
C GLY A 6 31.46 34.33 -8.89
N LEU A 7 31.92 35.55 -8.61
CA LEU A 7 31.21 36.52 -7.77
C LEU A 7 30.01 37.13 -8.52
N ASP A 8 30.15 37.36 -9.82
CA ASP A 8 29.05 37.80 -10.69
C ASP A 8 27.97 36.71 -10.83
N SER A 9 28.38 35.45 -10.98
CA SER A 9 27.45 34.31 -11.04
C SER A 9 26.63 34.16 -9.76
N LEU A 10 27.25 34.37 -8.59
CA LEU A 10 26.56 34.35 -7.29
C LEU A 10 25.57 35.52 -7.14
N THR A 11 25.92 36.70 -7.68
CA THR A 11 25.05 37.88 -7.66
C THR A 11 23.83 37.68 -8.57
N ALA A 12 24.03 37.09 -9.76
CA ALA A 12 22.96 36.71 -10.67
C ALA A 12 22.03 35.62 -10.11
N MET A 13 22.57 34.66 -9.34
CA MET A 13 21.74 33.66 -8.65
C MET A 13 20.87 34.28 -7.55
N ARG A 14 21.39 35.27 -6.80
CA ARG A 14 20.65 35.94 -5.72
C ARG A 14 19.52 36.84 -6.25
N THR A 15 19.74 37.54 -7.36
CA THR A 15 18.70 38.35 -8.02
C THR A 15 17.63 37.49 -8.67
N LYS A 16 17.99 36.34 -9.27
CA LYS A 16 17.04 35.35 -9.79
C LYS A 16 16.20 34.69 -8.70
N ALA A 17 16.79 34.38 -7.54
CA ALA A 17 16.05 33.85 -6.39
C ALA A 17 15.07 34.85 -5.78
N THR A 18 15.39 36.15 -5.82
CA THR A 18 14.51 37.21 -5.29
C THR A 18 13.39 37.57 -6.27
N THR A 19 13.66 37.49 -7.58
CA THR A 19 12.67 37.78 -8.65
C THR A 19 11.76 36.58 -8.93
N SER A 20 12.26 35.35 -8.79
CA SER A 20 11.47 34.11 -8.89
C SER A 20 10.76 33.78 -7.58
N ARG A 21 10.14 34.77 -6.94
CA ARG A 21 9.02 34.45 -6.04
C ARG A 21 7.88 34.02 -6.94
N ARG A 22 7.72 32.71 -7.12
CA ARG A 22 6.40 32.12 -7.37
C ARG A 22 5.49 32.78 -6.34
N THR A 23 4.64 33.68 -6.82
CA THR A 23 3.62 34.35 -6.02
C THR A 23 2.71 33.23 -5.52
N LEU A 24 3.03 32.72 -4.34
CA LEU A 24 2.18 31.79 -3.62
C LEU A 24 0.85 32.51 -3.44
N PRO A 25 -0.26 31.89 -3.84
CA PRO A 25 -1.57 32.49 -3.64
C PRO A 25 -1.74 32.81 -2.15
N PRO A 26 -2.38 33.93 -1.81
CA PRO A 26 -2.55 34.33 -0.43
C PRO A 26 -3.28 33.22 0.34
N PRO A 27 -2.90 32.97 1.60
CA PRO A 27 -3.54 31.95 2.42
C PRO A 27 -5.03 32.24 2.52
N ARG A 28 -5.85 31.25 2.16
CA ARG A 28 -7.32 31.35 2.17
C ARG A 28 -7.93 31.42 3.57
N HIS A 29 -7.11 31.22 4.60
CA HIS A 29 -7.57 31.13 5.99
C HIS A 29 -6.78 32.10 6.85
N GLN A 30 -7.50 32.82 7.72
CA GLN A 30 -6.88 33.66 8.74
C GLN A 30 -6.07 32.78 9.70
N PRO A 31 -4.94 33.28 10.23
CA PRO A 31 -4.21 32.60 11.29
C PRO A 31 -5.13 32.37 12.48
N ARG A 32 -5.14 31.15 13.01
CA ARG A 32 -5.94 30.81 14.21
C ARG A 32 -5.47 31.67 15.37
N GLN A 33 -6.41 32.35 16.02
CA GLN A 33 -6.15 33.13 17.24
C GLN A 33 -6.27 32.28 18.52
N THR A 34 -6.77 31.06 18.40
CA THR A 34 -6.93 30.15 19.55
C THR A 34 -5.67 29.28 19.72
N PRO A 35 -5.04 29.29 20.90
CA PRO A 35 -3.92 28.40 21.21
C PRO A 35 -4.31 26.94 21.04
N VAL A 36 -3.47 26.16 20.36
CA VAL A 36 -3.62 24.71 20.30
C VAL A 36 -3.31 24.16 21.69
N ARG A 37 -4.29 23.49 22.32
CA ARG A 37 -4.09 22.80 23.59
C ARG A 37 -3.12 21.64 23.37
N MET A 38 -1.89 21.79 23.85
CA MET A 38 -0.94 20.68 23.92
C MET A 38 -1.40 19.70 25.01
N PRO A 39 -1.23 18.39 24.81
CA PRO A 39 -1.41 17.43 25.90
C PRO A 39 -0.42 17.75 27.02
N ASP A 40 -0.91 17.83 28.25
CA ASP A 40 -0.09 17.94 29.45
C ASP A 40 0.77 16.67 29.57
N PRO A 41 2.08 16.76 29.88
CA PRO A 41 2.86 15.57 30.18
C PRO A 41 2.26 14.86 31.41
N ALA A 42 1.80 13.63 31.21
CA ALA A 42 1.22 12.81 32.27
C ALA A 42 2.25 12.53 33.37
N PRO A 43 1.87 12.61 34.67
CA PRO A 43 2.73 12.15 35.75
C PRO A 43 2.93 10.62 35.66
N PRO A 44 4.07 10.07 36.09
CA PRO A 44 4.30 8.64 36.06
C PRO A 44 3.48 7.97 37.17
N ALA A 45 2.50 7.17 36.78
CA ALA A 45 1.75 6.33 37.71
C ALA A 45 2.02 4.85 37.41
N THR A 46 2.52 4.21 38.46
CA THR A 46 2.90 2.82 38.66
C THR A 46 1.76 1.82 38.39
N ALA A 47 2.07 0.77 37.61
CA ALA A 47 1.53 -0.61 37.50
C ALA A 47 0.03 -0.99 37.76
N ALA A 48 -0.55 -1.60 36.70
CA ALA A 48 -1.52 -2.73 36.59
C ALA A 48 -3.04 -2.50 36.86
N PRO A 49 -4.00 -3.33 36.32
CA PRO A 49 -3.99 -4.46 35.36
C PRO A 49 -4.90 -4.24 34.09
N ALA A 50 -5.26 -5.30 33.34
CA ALA A 50 -5.61 -5.35 31.90
C ALA A 50 -7.11 -5.25 31.43
N SER A 51 -7.27 -4.95 30.11
CA SER A 51 -8.38 -5.24 29.13
C SER A 51 -9.60 -4.28 29.04
N PRO A 52 -10.35 -4.12 27.89
CA PRO A 52 -10.42 -4.91 26.62
C PRO A 52 -10.35 -4.03 25.30
N PRO A 53 -10.62 -4.53 24.06
CA PRO A 53 -10.20 -3.89 22.80
C PRO A 53 -11.14 -2.78 22.30
N ALA A 54 -10.57 -1.73 21.69
CA ALA A 54 -11.33 -0.65 21.08
C ALA A 54 -12.00 -1.08 19.76
N ALA A 55 -13.31 -0.81 19.67
CA ALA A 55 -14.19 -1.05 18.54
C ALA A 55 -13.85 -0.17 17.30
N PRO A 56 -14.34 -0.53 16.10
CA PRO A 56 -13.81 -0.07 14.81
C PRO A 56 -14.32 1.32 14.38
N SER A 57 -13.45 2.08 13.71
CA SER A 57 -13.80 3.34 13.05
C SER A 57 -14.72 3.13 11.83
N PRO A 58 -15.65 4.06 11.54
CA PRO A 58 -16.71 3.85 10.57
C PRO A 58 -16.22 3.90 9.12
N ALA A 59 -16.86 3.05 8.31
CA ALA A 59 -16.64 2.84 6.90
C ALA A 59 -16.91 4.09 6.05
N ARG A 60 -16.08 4.28 5.01
CA ARG A 60 -16.38 5.18 3.90
C ARG A 60 -17.27 4.43 2.91
N ALA A 61 -18.55 4.74 2.92
CA ALA A 61 -19.52 4.23 1.97
C ALA A 61 -19.25 4.80 0.55
N GLY A 62 -19.12 3.92 -0.43
CA GLY A 62 -19.07 4.21 -1.86
C GLY A 62 -19.44 2.93 -2.61
N ALA A 63 -20.62 2.93 -3.23
CA ALA A 63 -21.41 1.77 -3.60
C ALA A 63 -20.88 0.93 -4.79
N GLY A 64 -21.17 -0.37 -4.72
CA GLY A 64 -21.20 -1.31 -5.84
C GLY A 64 -21.88 -2.59 -5.38
N ASN A 65 -23.13 -2.79 -5.79
CA ASN A 65 -23.95 -3.97 -5.49
C ASN A 65 -23.25 -5.25 -6.00
N ALA A 66 -22.52 -5.94 -5.12
CA ALA A 66 -21.94 -7.25 -5.38
C ALA A 66 -22.79 -8.32 -4.66
N PRO A 67 -23.02 -9.49 -5.29
CA PRO A 67 -23.91 -10.52 -4.76
C PRO A 67 -23.39 -10.98 -3.39
N SER A 68 -24.32 -11.09 -2.43
CA SER A 68 -24.19 -11.61 -1.06
C SER A 68 -22.79 -12.13 -0.74
N GLY A 69 -21.89 -11.20 -0.42
CA GLY A 69 -20.48 -11.47 -0.30
C GLY A 69 -20.23 -12.40 0.88
N SER A 70 -19.75 -13.61 0.60
CA SER A 70 -19.10 -14.42 1.63
C SER A 70 -18.08 -13.54 2.34
N GLU A 71 -18.10 -13.52 3.66
CA GLU A 71 -17.15 -12.76 4.46
C GLU A 71 -15.71 -13.16 4.08
N LEU A 72 -14.88 -12.19 3.70
CA LEU A 72 -13.49 -12.48 3.32
C LEU A 72 -12.67 -12.70 4.59
N ALA A 73 -12.16 -13.91 4.76
CA ALA A 73 -11.17 -14.21 5.79
C ALA A 73 -9.81 -13.60 5.41
N LYS A 74 -9.11 -13.03 6.40
CA LYS A 74 -7.72 -12.57 6.23
C LYS A 74 -6.78 -13.79 6.22
N VAL A 75 -5.98 -13.92 5.17
CA VAL A 75 -5.00 -15.00 5.01
C VAL A 75 -3.63 -14.41 4.67
N SER A 76 -2.57 -15.00 5.22
CA SER A 76 -1.18 -14.71 4.85
C SER A 76 -0.67 -15.83 3.94
N ILE A 77 -0.13 -15.47 2.78
CA ILE A 77 0.47 -16.40 1.81
C ILE A 77 1.88 -15.95 1.47
N TYR A 78 2.75 -16.90 1.14
CA TYR A 78 4.09 -16.61 0.63
C TYR A 78 4.05 -16.57 -0.89
N LEU A 79 4.57 -15.50 -1.46
CA LEU A 79 4.76 -15.32 -2.90
C LEU A 79 6.25 -15.12 -3.14
N ASP A 80 6.73 -15.63 -4.27
CA ASP A 80 8.06 -15.29 -4.74
C ASP A 80 8.07 -13.87 -5.34
N GLU A 81 9.27 -13.32 -5.48
CA GLU A 81 9.49 -11.99 -6.07
C GLU A 81 8.80 -11.80 -7.43
N PRO A 82 8.90 -12.74 -8.41
CA PRO A 82 8.27 -12.53 -9.71
C PRO A 82 6.73 -12.51 -9.62
N THR A 83 6.12 -13.31 -8.74
CA THR A 83 4.66 -13.28 -8.56
C THR A 83 4.23 -11.97 -7.90
N ASP A 84 4.95 -11.46 -6.90
CA ASP A 84 4.59 -10.17 -6.29
C ASP A 84 4.75 -9.01 -7.28
N ALA A 85 5.83 -9.00 -8.06
CA ALA A 85 6.06 -8.01 -9.11
C ALA A 85 4.95 -8.03 -10.17
N TYR A 86 4.45 -9.21 -10.54
CA TYR A 86 3.30 -9.34 -11.43
C TYR A 86 2.03 -8.70 -10.83
N LEU A 87 1.74 -8.93 -9.54
CA LEU A 87 0.58 -8.32 -8.88
C LEU A 87 0.66 -6.79 -8.87
N GLU A 88 1.85 -6.21 -8.65
CA GLU A 88 2.05 -4.76 -8.75
C GLU A 88 1.90 -4.23 -10.18
N THR A 89 2.37 -4.98 -11.17
CA THR A 89 2.21 -4.63 -12.60
C THR A 89 0.73 -4.57 -12.99
N VAL A 90 -0.05 -5.57 -12.58
CA VAL A 90 -1.51 -5.58 -12.80
C VAL A 90 -2.17 -4.37 -12.14
N ARG A 91 -1.78 -4.06 -10.90
CA ARG A 91 -2.30 -2.91 -10.17
C ARG A 91 -1.96 -1.58 -10.85
N ALA A 92 -0.76 -1.45 -11.42
CA ALA A 92 -0.37 -0.27 -12.18
C ALA A 92 -1.19 -0.13 -13.46
N ALA A 93 -1.37 -1.21 -14.21
CA ALA A 93 -2.19 -1.23 -15.43
C ALA A 93 -3.65 -0.87 -15.15
N ALA A 94 -4.24 -1.40 -14.08
CA ALA A 94 -5.64 -1.12 -13.71
C ALA A 94 -5.92 0.36 -13.43
N ARG A 95 -4.90 1.17 -13.10
CA ARG A 95 -5.06 2.61 -12.87
C ARG A 95 -5.28 3.39 -14.16
N THR A 96 -4.78 2.89 -15.28
CA THR A 96 -4.85 3.57 -16.58
C THR A 96 -6.00 3.04 -17.45
N THR A 97 -6.54 1.85 -17.13
CA THR A 97 -7.69 1.26 -17.84
C THR A 97 -9.01 1.98 -17.54
N LYS A 98 -9.91 2.00 -18.53
CA LYS A 98 -11.28 2.51 -18.42
C LYS A 98 -12.26 1.40 -18.82
N PRO A 99 -13.27 1.08 -18.00
CA PRO A 99 -13.54 1.62 -16.65
C PRO A 99 -12.44 1.27 -15.66
N ARG A 100 -12.29 2.08 -14.60
CA ARG A 100 -11.31 1.82 -13.54
C ARG A 100 -11.78 0.62 -12.71
N VAL A 101 -10.88 -0.31 -12.44
CA VAL A 101 -11.14 -1.50 -11.65
C VAL A 101 -10.28 -1.46 -10.39
N ASP A 102 -10.84 -1.84 -9.24
CA ASP A 102 -10.09 -1.97 -7.99
C ASP A 102 -9.28 -3.28 -7.97
N ALA A 103 -8.18 -3.30 -8.71
CA ALA A 103 -7.27 -4.44 -8.83
C ALA A 103 -6.30 -4.52 -7.63
N THR A 104 -6.85 -4.66 -6.43
CA THR A 104 -6.04 -4.99 -5.23
C THR A 104 -5.39 -6.36 -5.38
N ARG A 105 -4.28 -6.62 -4.67
CA ARG A 105 -3.60 -7.93 -4.68
C ARG A 105 -4.58 -9.08 -4.38
N SER A 106 -5.43 -8.92 -3.37
CA SER A 106 -6.43 -9.93 -3.00
C SER A 106 -7.54 -10.10 -4.04
N ALA A 107 -7.89 -9.08 -4.82
CA ALA A 107 -8.82 -9.22 -5.95
C ALA A 107 -8.22 -10.06 -7.07
N VAL A 108 -6.95 -9.82 -7.41
CA VAL A 108 -6.23 -10.57 -8.46
C VAL A 108 -6.03 -12.03 -8.03
N VAL A 109 -5.63 -12.28 -6.79
CA VAL A 109 -5.49 -13.65 -6.26
C VAL A 109 -6.81 -14.41 -6.28
N ARG A 110 -7.92 -13.78 -5.86
CA ARG A 110 -9.24 -14.41 -5.94
C ARG A 110 -9.65 -14.72 -7.38
N LEU A 111 -9.41 -13.81 -8.31
CA LEU A 111 -9.67 -14.05 -9.74
C LEU A 111 -8.87 -15.25 -10.26
N ALA A 112 -7.59 -15.34 -9.90
CA ALA A 112 -6.73 -16.46 -10.28
C ALA A 112 -7.23 -17.79 -9.71
N LEU A 113 -7.62 -17.82 -8.42
CA LEU A 113 -8.14 -19.03 -7.77
C LEU A 113 -9.49 -19.47 -8.35
N ASN A 114 -10.38 -18.54 -8.69
CA ASN A 114 -11.64 -18.86 -9.36
C ASN A 114 -11.38 -19.49 -10.73
N ARG A 115 -10.48 -18.90 -11.53
CA ARG A 115 -10.09 -19.46 -12.83
C ARG A 115 -9.43 -20.83 -12.70
N LEU A 116 -8.61 -21.02 -11.68
CA LEU A 116 -7.99 -22.32 -11.39
C LEU A 116 -9.06 -23.37 -11.08
N ALA A 117 -10.07 -23.02 -10.29
CA ALA A 117 -11.18 -23.91 -9.94
C ALA A 117 -12.06 -24.25 -11.16
N ASP A 118 -12.22 -23.31 -12.10
CA ASP A 118 -12.94 -23.56 -13.37
C ASP A 118 -12.16 -24.51 -14.30
N GLN A 119 -10.83 -24.54 -14.20
CA GLN A 119 -9.96 -25.29 -15.11
C GLN A 119 -9.55 -26.66 -14.57
N LEU A 120 -9.31 -26.77 -13.27
CA LEU A 120 -8.74 -27.97 -12.65
C LEU A 120 -9.59 -28.43 -11.46
N SER A 121 -9.87 -29.73 -11.46
CA SER A 121 -10.37 -30.40 -10.27
C SER A 121 -9.29 -30.42 -9.17
N PRO A 122 -9.67 -30.51 -7.88
CA PRO A 122 -8.70 -30.58 -6.79
C PRO A 122 -7.66 -31.71 -6.95
N ALA A 123 -8.08 -32.86 -7.46
CA ALA A 123 -7.18 -33.99 -7.71
C ALA A 123 -6.12 -33.67 -8.77
N GLN A 124 -6.51 -32.94 -9.83
CA GLN A 124 -5.57 -32.51 -10.86
C GLN A 124 -4.59 -31.47 -10.33
N VAL A 125 -5.03 -30.52 -9.51
CA VAL A 125 -4.13 -29.55 -8.84
C VAL A 125 -3.08 -30.27 -8.00
N ILE A 126 -3.48 -31.27 -7.22
CA ILE A 126 -2.52 -32.06 -6.43
C ILE A 126 -1.51 -32.79 -7.34
N ALA A 127 -1.98 -33.40 -8.43
CA ALA A 127 -1.10 -34.07 -9.38
C ALA A 127 -0.10 -33.10 -10.05
N GLU A 128 -0.52 -31.87 -10.36
CA GLU A 128 0.36 -30.81 -10.87
C GLU A 128 1.44 -30.44 -9.85
N LEU A 129 1.05 -30.22 -8.60
CA LEU A 129 1.97 -29.86 -7.53
C LEU A 129 3.00 -30.96 -7.28
N GLN A 130 2.58 -32.23 -7.36
CA GLN A 130 3.49 -33.38 -7.26
C GLN A 130 4.49 -33.41 -8.43
N ARG A 131 4.04 -33.17 -9.66
CA ARG A 131 4.94 -33.07 -10.84
C ARG A 131 5.96 -31.94 -10.68
N ASN A 132 5.53 -30.76 -10.23
CA ASN A 132 6.42 -29.62 -10.04
C ASN A 132 7.43 -29.83 -8.90
N ALA A 133 6.98 -30.47 -7.81
CA ALA A 133 7.84 -30.81 -6.68
C ALA A 133 8.92 -31.85 -7.04
N ALA A 134 8.63 -32.78 -7.97
CA ALA A 134 9.61 -33.77 -8.43
C ALA A 134 10.86 -33.12 -9.08
N GLY A 135 10.73 -31.91 -9.64
CA GLY A 135 11.87 -31.12 -10.14
C GLY A 135 12.63 -30.35 -9.05
N HIS A 136 12.09 -30.24 -7.83
CA HIS A 136 12.60 -29.46 -6.71
C HIS A 136 12.73 -30.34 -5.46
N THR A 137 13.41 -31.48 -5.58
CA THR A 137 13.66 -32.39 -4.47
C THR A 137 14.76 -31.85 -3.54
N GLY A 138 14.42 -30.82 -2.75
CA GLY A 138 15.08 -30.56 -1.46
C GLY A 138 14.51 -31.50 -0.39
N PRO A 139 15.24 -31.76 0.72
CA PRO A 139 14.84 -32.77 1.71
C PRO A 139 13.46 -32.45 2.27
N GLY A 140 12.46 -33.22 1.83
CA GLY A 140 11.09 -33.07 2.29
C GLY A 140 10.99 -33.28 3.80
N ARG A 141 10.23 -32.44 4.47
CA ARG A 141 9.92 -32.58 5.89
C ARG A 141 9.24 -33.94 6.10
N LYS A 142 9.91 -34.88 6.79
CA LYS A 142 9.32 -36.19 7.12
C LYS A 142 8.04 -35.95 7.92
N ARG A 143 6.95 -36.52 7.45
CA ARG A 143 5.71 -36.62 8.22
C ARG A 143 5.96 -37.67 9.31
N ALA A 144 6.07 -37.20 10.55
CA ALA A 144 5.92 -38.02 11.75
C ALA A 144 4.43 -38.26 12.00
#